data_AF-A0AAN6XV59-F1
#
_entry.id   AF-A0AAN6XV59-F1
#
_cell.length_a   1.000
_cell.length_b   1.000
_cell.length_c   1.000
_cell.angle_alpha   90.00
_cell.angle_beta   90.00
_cell.angle_gamma   90.00
#
_symmetry.space_group_name_H-M   'P 1'
#
loop_
_entity.id
_entity.type
_entity.pdbx_description
1 polymer ?
#
loop_
_entity_poly.entity_id
_entity_poly.type
_entity_poly.pdbx_seq_one_letter_code
_entity_poly.pdbx_strand_id
1 'polypeptide(L)'
;MAGEDRGRITRLGLLSRSGKEGDSDSSGSSSPTDGGSILVKGPDGDAEKGTCDGLLTLLDGPYPNNSTTRVWGCERLLLIGGGIGITGVLPWIWHQSNVKLAWSMKENARCLVDELEPALEKVAEKDMRISERLDLEKLLADEIKLGWSQVGVVVSSPTGLCDDVRVSVASAGRTAQGATVFKLEVDAYSW
;
A
#
# COMPACT_ATOMS: atom_id res chain seq x y z
N MET A 1 12.34 -28.11 -17.34
CA MET A 1 12.52 -26.68 -17.69
C MET A 1 11.33 -25.95 -17.12
N ALA A 2 11.48 -25.31 -15.96
CA ALA A 2 10.41 -24.50 -15.37
C ALA A 2 10.45 -23.13 -16.05
N GLY A 3 9.34 -22.74 -16.70
CA GLY A 3 9.17 -21.41 -17.27
C GLY A 3 9.14 -20.39 -16.14
N GLU A 4 9.92 -19.32 -16.29
CA GLU A 4 9.96 -18.22 -15.33
C GLU A 4 8.71 -17.36 -15.53
N ASP A 5 7.75 -17.57 -14.63
CA ASP A 5 6.41 -17.00 -14.68
C ASP A 5 6.46 -15.53 -14.19
N ARG A 6 6.45 -14.58 -15.14
CA ARG A 6 6.47 -13.15 -14.87
C ARG A 6 5.02 -12.67 -14.71
N GLY A 7 4.59 -12.43 -13.48
CA GLY A 7 3.28 -11.84 -13.21
C GLY A 7 3.16 -10.47 -13.88
N ARG A 8 2.05 -10.21 -14.58
CA ARG A 8 1.75 -8.91 -15.19
C ARG A 8 0.77 -8.13 -14.29
N ILE A 9 1.06 -6.86 -14.07
CA ILE A 9 0.20 -5.92 -13.33
C ILE A 9 -0.25 -4.83 -14.31
N THR A 10 -1.53 -4.53 -14.31
CA THR A 10 -2.12 -3.48 -15.14
C THR A 10 -2.67 -2.37 -14.25
N ARG A 11 -2.25 -1.14 -14.53
CA ARG A 11 -2.84 0.06 -13.93
C ARG A 11 -4.05 0.50 -14.73
N LEU A 12 -5.19 0.62 -14.06
CA LEU A 12 -6.39 1.24 -14.62
C LEU A 12 -6.52 2.65 -14.05
N GLY A 13 -6.45 3.65 -14.92
CA GLY A 13 -6.74 5.04 -14.57
C GLY A 13 -8.25 5.29 -14.62
N LEU A 14 -8.83 5.70 -13.50
CA LEU A 14 -10.21 6.16 -13.45
C LEU A 14 -10.22 7.68 -13.67
N LEU A 15 -10.61 8.10 -14.87
CA LEU A 15 -10.81 9.51 -15.19
C LEU A 15 -12.26 9.90 -14.90
N SER A 16 -12.48 10.82 -13.97
CA SER A 16 -13.80 11.44 -13.80
C SER A 16 -13.98 12.49 -14.89
N ARG A 17 -14.86 12.20 -15.87
CA ARG A 17 -15.32 13.23 -16.82
C ARG A 17 -16.47 13.99 -16.16
N SER A 18 -16.16 15.16 -15.62
CA SER A 18 -17.16 16.18 -15.29
C SER A 18 -17.83 16.62 -16.60
N GLY A 19 -19.08 16.22 -16.81
CA GLY A 19 -19.88 16.69 -17.94
C GLY A 19 -20.22 18.16 -17.78
N LYS A 20 -19.47 19.04 -18.45
CA LYS A 20 -19.93 20.38 -18.81
C LYS A 20 -20.11 20.44 -20.31
N GLU A 21 -21.36 20.37 -20.74
CA GLU A 21 -21.77 20.73 -22.10
C GLU A 21 -21.95 22.26 -22.12
N GLY A 22 -21.13 22.96 -22.90
CA GLY A 22 -21.16 24.42 -23.00
C GLY A 22 -19.90 24.99 -23.65
N ASP A 23 -20.03 25.31 -24.93
CA ASP A 23 -19.03 25.88 -25.85
C ASP A 23 -18.48 27.26 -25.38
N SER A 24 -17.16 27.40 -25.37
CA SER A 24 -16.40 28.63 -25.75
C SER A 24 -14.92 28.54 -25.33
N ASP A 25 -14.05 28.87 -26.28
CA ASP A 25 -12.60 28.97 -26.17
C ASP A 25 -12.14 29.72 -24.91
N SER A 26 -11.30 29.06 -24.10
CA SER A 26 -10.30 29.76 -23.28
C SER A 26 -9.15 28.83 -22.89
N SER A 27 -7.93 29.33 -23.08
CA SER A 27 -6.67 28.74 -22.65
C SER A 27 -6.65 28.58 -21.13
N GLY A 28 -6.96 27.37 -20.66
CA GLY A 28 -6.97 27.01 -19.24
C GLY A 28 -5.83 26.05 -18.92
N SER A 29 -4.95 26.46 -18.00
CA SER A 29 -3.99 25.58 -17.33
C SER A 29 -4.67 24.31 -16.85
N SER A 30 -4.14 23.14 -17.22
CA SER A 30 -4.66 21.84 -16.80
C SER A 30 -4.62 21.75 -15.26
N SER A 31 -5.78 21.94 -14.62
CA SER A 31 -5.99 21.52 -13.24
C SER A 31 -5.71 20.02 -13.13
N PRO A 32 -5.20 19.52 -11.99
CA PRO A 32 -5.02 18.09 -11.80
C PRO A 32 -6.35 17.39 -12.09
N THR A 33 -6.34 16.41 -12.99
CA THR A 33 -7.50 15.55 -13.22
C THR A 33 -7.75 14.74 -11.95
N ASP A 34 -8.87 15.01 -11.28
CA ASP A 34 -9.37 14.20 -10.17
C ASP A 34 -9.65 12.78 -10.70
N GLY A 35 -8.71 11.87 -10.44
CA GLY A 35 -8.76 10.50 -10.92
C GLY A 35 -8.14 9.51 -9.93
N GLY A 36 -8.80 8.37 -9.75
CA GLY A 36 -8.29 7.26 -8.94
C GLY A 36 -7.46 6.29 -9.77
N SER A 37 -6.63 5.47 -9.12
CA SER A 37 -5.88 4.38 -9.76
C SER A 37 -6.19 3.05 -9.11
N ILE A 38 -6.49 2.03 -9.92
CA ILE A 38 -6.64 0.64 -9.47
C ILE A 38 -5.51 -0.20 -10.08
N LEU A 39 -4.84 -1.00 -9.27
CA LEU A 39 -3.83 -1.96 -9.71
C LEU A 39 -4.44 -3.35 -9.71
N VAL A 40 -4.47 -3.99 -10.88
CA VAL A 40 -5.03 -5.33 -11.06
C VAL A 40 -3.92 -6.28 -11.49
N LYS A 41 -3.77 -7.37 -10.75
CA LYS A 41 -2.92 -8.50 -11.15
C LYS A 41 -3.73 -9.43 -12.06
N GLY A 42 -3.24 -9.71 -13.27
CA GLY A 42 -3.89 -10.63 -14.21
C GLY A 42 -3.61 -12.11 -13.89
N PRO A 43 -4.42 -13.05 -14.41
CA PRO A 43 -4.14 -14.49 -14.30
C PRO A 43 -2.87 -14.87 -15.10
N ASP A 44 -2.20 -15.93 -14.65
CA ASP A 44 -1.04 -16.49 -15.35
C ASP A 44 -1.50 -17.04 -16.70
N GLY A 45 -1.01 -16.47 -17.81
CA GLY A 45 -1.22 -16.99 -19.17
C GLY A 45 -2.14 -16.20 -20.10
N ASP A 46 -3.07 -15.36 -19.61
CA ASP A 46 -3.99 -14.61 -20.48
C ASP A 46 -4.09 -13.14 -20.07
N ALA A 47 -3.22 -12.31 -20.64
CA ALA A 47 -3.33 -10.85 -20.57
C ALA A 47 -3.34 -10.24 -21.97
N GLU A 48 -4.38 -10.58 -22.76
CA GLU A 48 -4.62 -10.02 -24.10
C GLU A 48 -5.75 -8.97 -24.11
N LYS A 49 -5.85 -8.16 -23.06
CA LYS A 49 -6.59 -6.89 -23.16
C LYS A 49 -5.70 -5.75 -22.71
N GLY A 50 -5.12 -5.09 -23.70
CA GLY A 50 -4.40 -3.84 -23.53
C GLY A 50 -5.27 -2.78 -22.86
N THR A 51 -4.61 -1.78 -22.30
CA THR A 51 -5.19 -0.53 -21.83
C THR A 51 -6.03 0.09 -22.95
N CYS A 52 -7.36 -0.03 -22.84
CA CYS A 52 -8.28 0.70 -23.68
C CYS A 52 -8.70 1.98 -22.94
N ASP A 53 -8.35 3.13 -23.48
CA ASP A 53 -8.85 4.41 -22.97
C ASP A 53 -10.38 4.47 -23.12
N GLY A 54 -11.07 4.89 -22.06
CA GLY A 54 -12.52 5.06 -22.07
C GLY A 54 -13.33 3.77 -21.90
N LEU A 55 -12.77 2.72 -21.31
CA LEU A 55 -13.53 1.53 -20.92
C LEU A 55 -14.63 1.93 -19.92
N LEU A 56 -15.90 1.75 -20.32
CA LEU A 56 -17.04 1.93 -19.42
C LEU A 56 -16.84 1.00 -18.21
N THR A 57 -16.66 1.60 -17.04
CA THR A 57 -16.36 0.91 -15.80
C THR A 57 -17.46 1.22 -14.80
N LEU A 58 -18.12 0.19 -14.29
CA LEU A 58 -19.02 0.33 -13.14
C LEU A 58 -18.16 0.31 -11.87
N LEU A 59 -18.20 1.39 -11.10
CA LEU A 59 -17.56 1.48 -9.80
C LEU A 59 -18.62 1.25 -8.71
N ASP A 60 -18.45 0.20 -7.92
CA ASP A 60 -19.26 -0.07 -6.73
C ASP A 60 -18.38 0.03 -5.49
N GLY A 61 -18.76 0.90 -4.55
CA GLY A 61 -17.95 1.27 -3.38
C GLY A 61 -18.04 2.77 -3.03
N PRO A 62 -17.33 3.21 -1.96
CA PRO A 62 -16.32 2.47 -1.20
C PRO A 62 -16.93 1.46 -0.21
N TYR A 63 -16.26 0.31 -0.04
CA TYR A 63 -16.53 -0.63 1.03
C TYR A 63 -15.52 -0.41 2.17
N PRO A 64 -15.92 0.22 3.28
CA PRO A 64 -15.03 0.38 4.42
C PRO A 64 -14.72 -0.99 5.04
N ASN A 65 -13.43 -1.30 5.22
CA ASN A 65 -12.97 -2.56 5.80
C ASN A 65 -13.01 -2.51 7.35
N ASN A 66 -12.35 -1.51 7.95
CA ASN A 66 -12.28 -1.31 9.40
C ASN A 66 -12.23 0.19 9.79
N SER A 67 -12.53 0.46 11.08
CA SER A 67 -12.37 1.80 11.65
C SER A 67 -10.88 2.11 11.89
N THR A 68 -10.29 2.85 10.95
CA THR A 68 -8.88 3.27 10.96
C THR A 68 -8.56 4.33 12.02
N THR A 69 -9.57 4.83 12.75
CA THR A 69 -9.47 5.93 13.73
C THR A 69 -8.40 5.73 14.80
N ARG A 70 -8.07 4.49 15.16
CA ARG A 70 -7.09 4.18 16.20
C ARG A 70 -5.67 4.54 15.78
N VAL A 71 -5.30 4.27 14.53
CA VAL A 71 -3.95 4.50 14.00
C VAL A 71 -3.75 5.95 13.53
N TRP A 72 -4.81 6.67 13.14
CA TRP A 72 -4.71 8.08 12.74
C TRP A 72 -4.20 9.03 13.82
N GLY A 73 -4.36 8.69 15.10
CA GLY A 73 -3.87 9.49 16.22
C GLY A 73 -2.45 9.15 16.67
N CYS A 74 -1.71 8.33 15.93
CA CYS A 74 -0.32 7.99 16.23
C CYS A 74 0.64 9.05 15.71
N GLU A 75 1.76 9.25 16.41
CA GLU A 75 2.82 10.17 16.00
C GLU A 75 3.59 9.65 14.79
N ARG A 76 3.63 8.32 14.66
CA ARG A 76 4.39 7.57 13.67
C ARG A 76 3.54 6.45 13.11
N LEU A 77 3.57 6.26 11.79
CA LEU A 77 3.02 5.07 11.14
C LEU A 77 4.12 4.16 10.59
N LEU A 78 4.03 2.88 10.92
CA LEU A 78 4.79 1.79 10.31
C LEU A 78 3.85 0.99 9.41
N LEU A 79 4.01 1.17 8.10
CA LEU A 79 3.23 0.50 7.07
C LEU A 79 3.94 -0.76 6.62
N ILE A 80 3.26 -1.90 6.65
CA ILE A 80 3.82 -3.21 6.32
C ILE A 80 3.02 -3.81 5.16
N GLY A 81 3.67 -3.95 4.01
CA GLY A 81 3.09 -4.56 2.83
C GLY A 81 3.69 -5.94 2.54
N GLY A 82 2.84 -6.88 2.10
CA GLY A 82 3.29 -8.12 1.46
C GLY A 82 2.78 -8.17 0.02
N GLY A 83 3.66 -8.35 -0.98
CA GLY A 83 3.29 -8.43 -2.39
C GLY A 83 2.38 -7.27 -2.82
N ILE A 84 1.22 -7.61 -3.35
CA ILE A 84 0.19 -6.65 -3.78
C ILE A 84 -0.48 -5.87 -2.65
N GLY A 85 -0.35 -6.31 -1.38
CA GLY A 85 -0.86 -5.56 -0.22
C GLY A 85 -0.27 -4.17 -0.05
N ILE A 86 0.78 -3.81 -0.80
CA ILE A 86 1.22 -2.42 -0.97
C ILE A 86 0.06 -1.48 -1.35
N THR A 87 -0.94 -1.95 -2.10
CA THR A 87 -2.10 -1.17 -2.50
C THR A 87 -2.99 -0.77 -1.32
N GLY A 88 -3.06 -1.61 -0.27
CA GLY A 88 -3.81 -1.32 0.95
C GLY A 88 -3.10 -0.32 1.86
N VAL A 89 -1.76 -0.24 1.80
CA VAL A 89 -0.97 0.69 2.63
C VAL A 89 -0.59 1.99 1.93
N LEU A 90 -0.57 2.04 0.59
CA LEU A 90 -0.24 3.25 -0.18
C LEU A 90 -1.09 4.48 0.17
N PRO A 91 -2.43 4.37 0.36
CA PRO A 91 -3.24 5.53 0.71
C PRO A 91 -2.79 6.24 1.98
N TRP A 92 -2.19 5.52 2.93
CA TRP A 92 -1.74 6.07 4.21
C TRP A 92 -0.56 7.03 4.05
N ILE A 93 0.29 6.81 3.05
CA ILE A 93 1.45 7.67 2.74
C ILE A 93 1.01 9.09 2.41
N TRP A 94 -0.17 9.27 1.80
CA TRP A 94 -0.65 10.60 1.41
C TRP A 94 -1.32 11.39 2.53
N HIS A 95 -1.65 10.74 3.64
CA HIS A 95 -2.38 11.37 4.74
C HIS A 95 -1.52 11.63 5.99
N GLN A 96 -0.31 11.07 6.07
CA GLN A 96 0.60 11.25 7.19
C GLN A 96 2.01 11.57 6.70
N SER A 97 2.67 12.54 7.34
CA SER A 97 4.04 12.95 6.98
C SER A 97 5.11 12.07 7.63
N ASN A 98 4.81 11.47 8.78
CA ASN A 98 5.75 10.66 9.55
C ASN A 98 5.47 9.16 9.37
N VAL A 99 5.90 8.62 8.23
CA VAL A 99 5.59 7.26 7.80
C VAL A 99 6.88 6.50 7.45
N LYS A 100 6.95 5.23 7.89
CA LYS A 100 7.88 4.22 7.40
C LYS A 100 7.14 3.18 6.58
N LEU A 101 7.66 2.86 5.41
CA LEU A 101 7.17 1.74 4.62
C LEU A 101 8.13 0.55 4.72
N ALA A 102 7.64 -0.60 5.12
CA ALA A 102 8.32 -1.89 5.00
C ALA A 102 7.53 -2.76 4.02
N TRP A 103 8.12 -3.13 2.90
CA TRP A 103 7.42 -3.86 1.85
C TRP A 103 8.25 -5.01 1.32
N SER A 104 7.70 -6.22 1.38
CA SER A 104 8.33 -7.41 0.80
C SER A 104 7.50 -8.01 -0.32
N MET A 105 8.14 -8.58 -1.33
CA MET A 105 7.47 -9.25 -2.43
C MET A 105 8.34 -10.36 -3.04
N LYS A 106 7.74 -11.23 -3.87
CA LYS A 106 8.46 -12.24 -4.65
C LYS A 106 9.08 -11.60 -5.91
N GLU A 107 10.13 -12.20 -6.47
CA GLU A 107 10.77 -11.72 -7.71
C GLU A 107 9.77 -11.51 -8.85
N ASN A 108 8.80 -12.42 -9.01
CA ASN A 108 7.81 -12.34 -10.07
C ASN A 108 6.83 -11.16 -9.94
N ALA A 109 6.85 -10.44 -8.82
CA ALA A 109 6.07 -9.24 -8.59
C ALA A 109 6.90 -7.95 -8.74
N ARG A 110 8.14 -8.04 -9.24
CA ARG A 110 9.03 -6.88 -9.43
C ARG A 110 8.45 -5.78 -10.31
N CYS A 111 7.63 -6.13 -11.30
CA CYS A 111 6.90 -5.16 -12.12
C CYS A 111 6.03 -4.19 -11.30
N LEU A 112 5.60 -4.60 -10.09
CA LEU A 112 4.87 -3.73 -9.17
C LEU A 112 5.75 -2.62 -8.60
N VAL A 113 7.04 -2.90 -8.40
CA VAL A 113 8.02 -1.90 -7.93
C VAL A 113 8.19 -0.84 -8.99
N ASP A 114 8.42 -1.25 -10.23
CA ASP A 114 8.68 -0.36 -11.35
C ASP A 114 7.48 0.59 -11.58
N GLU A 115 6.25 0.08 -11.50
CA GLU A 115 5.04 0.89 -11.63
C GLU A 115 4.82 1.85 -10.45
N LEU A 116 5.20 1.45 -9.23
CA LEU A 116 4.98 2.23 -8.02
C LEU A 116 6.14 3.15 -7.66
N GLU A 117 7.29 3.04 -8.32
CA GLU A 117 8.50 3.83 -8.03
C GLU A 117 8.19 5.33 -7.87
N PRO A 118 7.46 6.01 -8.78
CA PRO A 118 7.15 7.43 -8.63
C PRO A 118 6.30 7.77 -7.40
N ALA A 119 5.43 6.84 -6.98
CA ALA A 119 4.63 7.02 -5.77
C ALA A 119 5.48 6.82 -4.50
N LEU A 120 6.44 5.89 -4.57
CA LEU A 120 7.33 5.52 -3.47
C LEU A 120 8.49 6.49 -3.26
N GLU A 121 8.82 7.34 -4.23
CA GLU A 121 9.80 8.44 -4.06
C GLU A 121 9.40 9.40 -2.94
N LYS A 122 8.10 9.58 -2.72
CA LYS A 122 7.57 10.48 -1.68
C LYS A 122 7.73 9.93 -0.27
N VAL A 123 8.08 8.64 -0.12
CA VAL A 123 8.29 8.01 1.18
C VAL A 123 9.75 8.18 1.58
N ALA A 124 9.99 9.01 2.60
CA ALA A 124 11.34 9.29 3.09
C ALA A 124 12.03 8.04 3.66
N GLU A 125 11.27 7.19 4.38
CA GLU A 125 11.80 5.99 5.01
C GLU A 125 11.12 4.74 4.46
N LYS A 126 11.86 3.98 3.65
CA LYS A 126 11.37 2.74 3.06
C LYS A 126 12.39 1.61 3.16
N ASP A 127 11.93 0.42 3.56
CA ASP A 127 12.65 -0.85 3.49
C ASP A 127 11.93 -1.75 2.49
N MET A 128 12.54 -1.94 1.32
CA MET A 128 11.97 -2.73 0.23
C MET A 128 12.78 -4.01 0.03
N ARG A 129 12.09 -5.15 0.05
CA ARG A 129 12.70 -6.48 -0.05
C ARG A 129 12.08 -7.27 -1.19
N ILE A 130 12.94 -7.78 -2.07
CA ILE A 130 12.52 -8.67 -3.16
C ILE A 130 13.08 -10.05 -2.85
N SER A 131 12.20 -11.04 -2.85
CA SER A 131 12.50 -12.44 -2.54
C SER A 131 13.06 -12.69 -1.13
N GLU A 132 12.94 -11.71 -0.23
CA GLU A 132 13.36 -11.77 1.16
C GLU A 132 12.20 -11.45 2.10
N ARG A 133 12.25 -11.99 3.33
CA ARG A 133 11.28 -11.69 4.39
C ARG A 133 11.66 -10.41 5.13
N LEU A 134 10.65 -9.69 5.62
CA LEU A 134 10.87 -8.56 6.53
C LEU A 134 11.29 -9.07 7.92
N ASP A 135 12.25 -8.39 8.51
CA ASP A 135 12.65 -8.60 9.91
C ASP A 135 11.76 -7.73 10.81
N LEU A 136 10.60 -8.28 11.18
CA LEU A 136 9.58 -7.56 11.95
C LEU A 136 10.06 -7.18 13.35
N GLU A 137 10.87 -8.04 13.99
CA GLU A 137 11.41 -7.78 15.31
C GLU A 137 12.35 -6.59 15.29
N LYS A 138 13.26 -6.54 14.31
CA LYS A 138 14.15 -5.41 14.11
C LYS A 138 13.38 -4.14 13.78
N LEU A 139 12.41 -4.21 12.86
CA LEU A 139 11.61 -3.05 12.46
C LEU A 139 10.94 -2.39 13.68
N LEU A 140 10.27 -3.19 14.53
CA LEU A 140 9.59 -2.68 15.72
C LEU A 140 10.58 -2.22 16.80
N ALA A 141 11.68 -2.95 17.00
CA ALA A 141 12.71 -2.57 17.95
C ALA A 141 13.37 -1.23 17.59
N ASP A 142 13.55 -0.96 16.29
CA ASP A 142 14.10 0.30 15.82
C ASP A 142 13.13 1.46 16.10
N GLU A 143 11.81 1.29 15.92
CA GLU A 143 10.84 2.32 16.31
C GLU A 143 10.84 2.60 17.82
N ILE A 144 11.02 1.56 18.66
CA ILE A 144 11.17 1.74 20.12
C ILE A 144 12.44 2.54 20.43
N LYS A 145 13.58 2.21 19.80
CA LYS A 145 14.86 2.91 20.01
C LYS A 145 14.81 4.37 19.58
N LEU A 146 14.03 4.69 18.55
CA LEU A 146 13.80 6.07 18.12
C LEU A 146 12.95 6.86 19.13
N GLY A 147 12.32 6.20 20.11
CA GLY A 147 11.65 6.85 21.23
C GLY A 147 10.24 7.36 20.92
N TRP A 148 9.57 6.82 19.88
CA TRP A 148 8.19 7.19 19.57
C TRP A 148 7.25 6.78 20.70
N SER A 149 6.35 7.68 21.11
CA SER A 149 5.42 7.40 22.21
C SER A 149 4.27 6.50 21.75
N GLN A 150 3.77 6.73 20.54
CA GLN A 150 2.67 5.98 19.95
C GLN A 150 2.92 5.69 18.47
N VAL A 151 3.05 4.40 18.14
CA VAL A 151 3.29 3.91 16.78
C VAL A 151 2.05 3.18 16.27
N GLY A 152 1.52 3.63 15.15
CA GLY A 152 0.47 2.93 14.41
C GLY A 152 1.09 1.94 13.44
N VAL A 153 0.76 0.67 13.56
CA VAL A 153 1.19 -0.39 12.64
C VAL A 153 0.01 -0.73 11.75
N VAL A 154 0.18 -0.58 10.45
CA VAL A 154 -0.82 -0.99 9.46
C VAL A 154 -0.20 -2.07 8.60
N VAL A 155 -0.84 -3.24 8.54
CA VAL A 155 -0.39 -4.33 7.68
C VAL A 155 -1.46 -4.68 6.65
N SER A 156 -1.07 -4.75 5.37
CA SER A 156 -1.88 -5.35 4.31
C SER A 156 -1.06 -6.42 3.61
N SER A 157 -1.40 -7.69 3.83
CA SER A 157 -0.58 -8.82 3.39
C SER A 157 -1.31 -10.17 3.44
N PRO A 158 -0.71 -11.26 2.88
CA PRO A 158 -1.24 -12.61 3.04
C PRO A 158 -1.31 -13.00 4.52
N THR A 159 -2.28 -13.86 4.88
CA THR A 159 -2.59 -14.23 6.27
C THR A 159 -1.35 -14.54 7.13
N GLY A 160 -0.38 -15.29 6.60
CA GLY A 160 0.83 -15.63 7.35
C GLY A 160 1.64 -14.41 7.81
N LEU A 161 1.85 -13.41 6.94
CA LEU A 161 2.57 -12.19 7.34
C LEU A 161 1.74 -11.33 8.30
N CYS A 162 0.42 -11.26 8.12
CA CYS A 162 -0.46 -10.58 9.08
C CYS A 162 -0.39 -11.21 10.48
N ASP A 163 -0.34 -12.53 10.57
CA ASP A 163 -0.20 -13.24 11.84
C ASP A 163 1.17 -13.02 12.48
N ASP A 164 2.25 -13.06 11.68
CA ASP A 164 3.59 -12.74 12.15
C ASP A 164 3.64 -11.30 12.73
N VAL A 165 3.03 -10.32 12.05
CA VAL A 165 2.95 -8.94 12.54
C VAL A 165 2.17 -8.85 13.85
N ARG A 166 1.03 -9.55 14.00
CA ARG A 166 0.28 -9.58 15.26
C ARG A 166 1.15 -10.06 16.42
N VAL A 167 1.89 -11.14 16.22
CA VAL A 167 2.78 -11.73 17.23
C VAL A 167 3.93 -10.77 17.57
N SER A 168 4.61 -10.23 16.56
CA SER A 168 5.73 -9.31 16.74
C SER A 168 5.32 -8.01 17.42
N VAL A 169 4.17 -7.42 17.05
CA VAL A 169 3.65 -6.19 17.68
C VAL A 169 3.27 -6.43 19.15
N ALA A 170 2.60 -7.54 19.44
CA ALA A 170 2.27 -7.90 20.82
C ALA A 170 3.54 -8.11 21.66
N SER A 171 4.58 -8.71 21.08
CA SER A 171 5.89 -8.89 21.72
C SER A 171 6.58 -7.56 21.96
N ALA A 172 6.68 -6.70 20.95
CA ALA A 172 7.30 -5.38 21.03
C ALA A 172 6.62 -4.48 22.07
N GLY A 173 5.29 -4.49 22.14
CA GLY A 173 4.55 -3.73 23.15
C GLY A 173 4.87 -4.15 24.59
N ARG A 174 5.12 -5.45 24.84
CA ARG A 174 5.59 -5.93 26.15
C ARG A 174 7.02 -5.48 26.44
N THR A 175 7.91 -5.58 25.45
CA THR A 175 9.31 -5.18 25.56
C THR A 175 9.47 -3.68 25.79
N ALA A 176 8.59 -2.86 25.23
CA ALA A 176 8.63 -1.41 25.39
C ALA A 176 8.31 -0.94 26.82
N GLN A 177 7.74 -1.79 27.69
CA GLN A 177 7.41 -1.47 29.08
C GLN A 177 6.62 -0.15 29.25
N GLY A 178 5.77 0.19 28.28
CA GLY A 178 4.97 1.43 28.27
C GLY A 178 5.67 2.66 27.68
N ALA A 179 6.95 2.59 27.31
CA ALA A 179 7.66 3.67 26.62
C ALA A 179 7.10 3.94 25.22
N THR A 180 6.61 2.90 24.54
CA THR A 180 5.99 2.97 23.22
C THR A 180 4.70 2.15 23.21
N VAL A 181 3.59 2.78 22.81
CA VAL A 181 2.29 2.12 22.61
C VAL A 181 2.09 1.80 21.13
N PHE A 182 1.90 0.53 20.82
CA PHE A 182 1.57 0.10 19.46
C PHE A 182 0.07 -0.04 19.26
N LYS A 183 -0.43 0.55 18.18
CA LYS A 183 -1.82 0.36 17.71
C LYS A 183 -1.79 -0.36 16.38
N LEU A 184 -2.43 -1.52 16.31
CA LEU A 184 -2.38 -2.39 15.13
C LEU A 184 -3.69 -2.32 14.33
N GLU A 185 -3.57 -2.12 13.03
CA GLU A 185 -4.61 -2.30 12.03
C GLU A 185 -4.17 -3.38 11.05
N VAL A 186 -5.04 -4.36 10.80
CA VAL A 186 -4.74 -5.51 9.93
C VAL A 186 -5.76 -5.61 8.81
N ASP A 187 -5.24 -5.62 7.59
CA ASP A 187 -5.95 -5.92 6.35
C ASP A 187 -5.40 -7.24 5.78
N ALA A 188 -5.99 -8.36 6.18
CA ALA A 188 -5.57 -9.67 5.73
C ALA A 188 -6.37 -10.11 4.51
N TYR A 189 -5.70 -10.66 3.52
CA TYR A 189 -6.34 -11.23 2.34
C TYR A 189 -5.85 -12.64 2.03
N SER A 190 -6.68 -13.40 1.31
CA SER A 190 -6.47 -14.81 1.00
C SER A 190 -6.30 -15.12 -0.49
N TRP A 191 -6.26 -14.09 -1.34
CA TRP A 191 -6.17 -14.19 -2.80
C TRP A 191 -4.73 -14.06 -3.32
#